data_AF-A0A938RGL7-F1
#
_entry.id   AF-A0A938RGL7-F1
#
_cell.length_a   1.000
_cell.length_b   1.000
_cell.length_c   1.000
_cell.angle_alpha   90.00
_cell.angle_beta   90.00
_cell.angle_gamma   90.00
#
_symmetry.space_group_name_H-M   'P 1'
#
loop_
_entity.id
_entity.type
_entity.pdbx_description
1 polymer ?
#
loop_
_entity_poly.entity_id
_entity_poly.type
_entity_poly.pdbx_seq_one_letter_code
_entity_poly.pdbx_strand_id
1 'polypeptide(L)'
;MKTYDHIIRFTLLIIVAIIGFSIVRAYMVPDSFGMQGSYTYAYYRAESADEQAALPPAYQGTEHCADCHAPQASMLQANAHAQLDCESCHGSFKAHNNNTKDRMAVGDTVDACMLCHADLRARPAQFPQIESFAAHVAQQGDELLPGMTCATCHDPHAPM
;
A
#
# COMPACT_ATOMS: atom_id res chain seq x y z
N MET A 1 22.37 7.00 62.96
CA MET A 1 21.07 7.49 62.46
C MET A 1 20.54 6.54 61.39
N LYS A 2 19.23 6.58 61.04
CA LYS A 2 18.72 5.86 59.86
C LYS A 2 19.19 6.56 58.57
N THR A 3 19.55 5.77 57.56
CA THR A 3 20.24 6.18 56.34
C THR A 3 19.26 6.66 55.25
N TYR A 4 18.73 7.88 55.38
CA TYR A 4 17.76 8.44 54.42
C TYR A 4 18.34 8.68 53.01
N ASP A 5 19.67 8.67 52.84
CA ASP A 5 20.37 8.93 51.59
C ASP A 5 19.87 8.10 50.40
N HIS A 6 19.52 6.83 50.61
CA HIS A 6 19.00 5.97 49.55
C HIS A 6 17.60 6.40 49.09
N ILE A 7 16.76 6.86 50.02
CA ILE A 7 15.42 7.39 49.74
C ILE A 7 15.54 8.72 48.99
N ILE A 8 16.46 9.60 49.41
CA ILE A 8 16.73 10.89 48.74
C ILE A 8 17.22 10.66 47.31
N ARG A 9 18.22 9.78 47.11
CA ARG A 9 18.74 9.44 45.77
C ARG A 9 17.67 8.84 44.87
N PHE A 10 16.86 7.91 45.38
CA PHE A 10 15.76 7.29 44.64
C PHE A 10 14.67 8.32 44.26
N THR A 11 14.33 9.23 45.18
CA THR A 11 13.37 10.32 44.93
C THR A 11 13.87 11.26 43.83
N LEU A 12 15.16 11.64 43.86
CA LEU A 12 15.77 12.47 42.83
C LEU A 12 15.78 11.78 41.46
N LEU A 13 16.07 10.47 41.39
CA LEU A 13 16.00 9.70 40.14
C LEU A 13 14.56 9.65 39.57
N ILE A 14 13.54 9.48 40.43
CA ILE A 14 12.13 9.54 40.02
C ILE A 14 11.77 10.94 39.48
N ILE A 15 12.20 12.01 40.16
CA ILE A 15 11.95 13.39 39.71
C ILE A 15 12.60 13.65 38.34
N VAL A 16 13.85 13.24 38.15
CA VAL A 16 14.55 13.36 36.87
C VAL A 16 13.84 12.54 35.77
N ALA A 17 13.38 11.33 36.07
CA ALA A 17 12.64 10.50 35.12
C ALA A 17 11.29 11.13 34.73
N ILE A 18 10.53 11.67 35.69
CA ILE A 18 9.24 12.33 35.44
C ILE A 18 9.44 13.62 34.62
N ILE A 19 10.46 14.44 34.94
CA ILE A 19 10.78 15.65 34.17
C ILE A 19 11.21 15.29 32.76
N GLY A 20 12.13 14.33 32.60
CA GLY A 20 12.58 13.86 31.29
C GLY A 20 11.44 13.30 30.42
N PHE A 21 10.58 12.46 30.99
CA PHE A 21 9.37 11.96 30.32
C PHE A 21 8.42 13.10 29.92
N SER A 22 8.19 14.07 30.81
CA SER A 22 7.29 15.20 30.54
C SER A 22 7.81 16.09 29.39
N ILE A 23 9.12 16.33 29.35
CA ILE A 23 9.79 17.07 28.25
C ILE A 23 9.66 16.29 26.94
N VAL A 24 10.01 15.00 26.92
CA VAL A 24 9.91 14.17 25.71
C VAL A 24 8.47 14.10 25.21
N ARG A 25 7.48 13.93 26.10
CA ARG A 25 6.05 13.94 25.76
C ARG A 25 5.63 15.27 25.13
N ALA A 26 6.07 16.41 25.68
CA ALA A 26 5.73 17.74 25.18
C ALA A 26 6.30 18.04 23.78
N TYR A 27 7.37 17.37 23.35
CA TYR A 27 7.91 17.48 22.00
C TYR A 27 7.41 16.39 21.03
N MET A 28 7.00 15.22 21.51
CA MET A 28 6.62 14.07 20.67
C MET A 28 5.11 13.86 20.47
N VAL A 29 4.25 14.48 21.29
CA VAL A 29 2.78 14.31 21.21
C VAL A 29 2.15 15.61 20.71
N PRO A 30 1.67 15.67 19.45
CA PRO A 30 0.96 16.84 18.93
C PRO A 30 -0.31 17.15 19.70
N ASP A 31 -0.72 18.42 19.77
CA ASP A 31 -1.90 18.86 20.52
C ASP A 31 -3.20 18.17 20.06
N SER A 32 -3.30 17.84 18.77
CA SER A 32 -4.45 17.13 18.20
C SER A 32 -4.48 15.61 18.45
N PHE A 33 -3.49 15.06 19.14
CA PHE A 33 -3.42 13.63 19.47
C PHE A 33 -4.34 13.26 20.64
N GLY A 34 -5.22 12.29 20.40
CA GLY A 34 -6.14 11.76 21.41
C GLY A 34 -7.37 12.62 21.68
N MET A 35 -7.57 13.76 20.99
CA MET A 35 -8.71 14.67 21.21
C MET A 35 -10.11 14.03 21.06
N GLN A 36 -10.19 12.84 20.44
CA GLN A 36 -11.44 12.09 20.26
C GLN A 36 -11.68 11.03 21.35
N GLY A 37 -10.92 11.06 22.47
CA GLY A 37 -11.15 10.17 23.61
C GLY A 37 -10.18 10.40 24.78
N SER A 38 -9.87 9.34 25.53
CA SER A 38 -8.81 9.37 26.54
C SER A 38 -7.45 9.08 25.89
N TYR A 39 -6.39 9.74 26.38
CA TYR A 39 -4.99 9.45 26.01
C TYR A 39 -4.58 7.98 26.22
N THR A 40 -5.36 7.21 26.99
CA THR A 40 -5.13 5.77 27.24
C THR A 40 -5.76 4.87 26.17
N TYR A 41 -6.72 5.37 25.38
CA TYR A 41 -7.56 4.56 24.48
C TYR A 41 -7.80 5.16 23.08
N ALA A 42 -7.43 6.42 22.84
CA ALA A 42 -7.57 7.09 21.55
C ALA A 42 -6.19 7.42 20.95
N TYR A 43 -5.69 6.55 20.08
CA TYR A 43 -4.39 6.69 19.40
C TYR A 43 -4.47 7.47 18.06
N TYR A 44 -5.49 8.31 17.90
CA TYR A 44 -5.76 9.06 16.67
C TYR A 44 -5.40 10.54 16.82
N ARG A 45 -4.88 11.15 15.74
CA ARG A 45 -4.51 12.56 15.67
C ARG A 45 -5.43 13.28 14.68
N ALA A 46 -6.25 14.22 15.17
CA ALA A 46 -7.37 14.77 14.39
C ALA A 46 -6.91 15.49 13.10
N GLU A 47 -5.88 16.34 13.19
CA GLU A 47 -5.32 17.08 12.04
C GLU A 47 -4.71 16.16 10.96
N SER A 48 -4.48 14.89 11.28
CA SER A 48 -3.91 13.92 10.34
C SER A 48 -4.86 13.54 9.19
N ALA A 49 -6.16 13.87 9.27
CA ALA A 49 -7.05 13.79 8.13
C ALA A 49 -6.77 14.94 7.14
N ASP A 50 -6.82 16.18 7.64
CA ASP A 50 -6.69 17.39 6.82
C ASP A 50 -5.29 17.50 6.20
N GLU A 51 -4.23 17.15 6.93
CA GLU A 51 -2.87 17.12 6.40
C GLU A 51 -2.69 16.10 5.26
N GLN A 52 -3.32 14.93 5.34
CA GLN A 52 -3.24 13.93 4.27
C GLN A 52 -4.10 14.32 3.07
N ALA A 53 -5.27 14.93 3.31
CA ALA A 53 -6.13 15.48 2.26
C ALA A 53 -5.49 16.69 1.53
N ALA A 54 -4.59 17.42 2.20
CA ALA A 54 -3.82 18.52 1.63
C ALA A 54 -2.60 18.07 0.79
N LEU A 55 -2.26 16.77 0.77
CA LEU A 55 -1.19 16.26 -0.09
C LEU A 55 -1.64 16.24 -1.57
N PRO A 56 -0.77 16.64 -2.54
CA PRO A 56 -1.12 16.54 -3.95
C PRO A 56 -1.46 15.09 -4.35
N PRO A 57 -2.62 14.85 -4.99
CA PRO A 57 -3.09 13.50 -5.32
C PRO A 57 -2.12 12.79 -6.26
N ALA A 58 -1.47 11.73 -5.77
CA ALA A 58 -0.56 10.92 -6.57
C ALA A 58 -1.31 10.02 -7.57
N TYR A 59 -2.52 9.60 -7.18
CA TYR A 59 -3.47 8.81 -7.94
C TYR A 59 -4.55 9.71 -8.54
N GLN A 60 -5.11 9.35 -9.68
CA GLN A 60 -6.10 10.12 -10.45
C GLN A 60 -7.32 9.30 -10.91
N GLY A 61 -7.28 7.96 -10.77
CA GLY A 61 -8.38 7.06 -11.11
C GLY A 61 -8.51 6.74 -12.61
N THR A 62 -9.25 5.68 -12.92
CA THR A 62 -9.41 5.16 -14.30
C THR A 62 -10.01 6.17 -15.28
N GLU A 63 -10.87 7.09 -14.84
CA GLU A 63 -11.46 8.11 -15.72
C GLU A 63 -10.39 9.03 -16.33
N HIS A 64 -9.40 9.48 -15.53
CA HIS A 64 -8.31 10.30 -16.05
C HIS A 64 -7.36 9.53 -16.97
N CYS A 65 -7.21 8.21 -16.76
CA CYS A 65 -6.49 7.36 -17.70
C CYS A 65 -7.25 7.25 -19.05
N ALA A 66 -8.58 7.18 -19.00
CA ALA A 66 -9.44 7.03 -20.18
C ALA A 66 -9.41 8.26 -21.12
N ASP A 67 -9.09 9.46 -20.63
CA ASP A 67 -8.89 10.68 -21.44
C ASP A 67 -7.93 10.45 -22.63
N CYS A 68 -6.91 9.61 -22.43
CA CYS A 68 -5.92 9.23 -23.45
C CYS A 68 -5.96 7.74 -23.84
N HIS A 69 -6.40 6.85 -22.94
CA HIS A 69 -6.39 5.39 -23.11
C HIS A 69 -7.79 4.78 -23.16
N ALA A 70 -8.76 5.50 -23.75
CA ALA A 70 -10.15 5.06 -23.90
C ALA A 70 -10.32 3.63 -24.44
N PRO A 71 -9.54 3.11 -25.42
CA PRO A 71 -9.65 1.72 -25.86
C PRO A 71 -9.30 0.71 -24.77
N GLN A 72 -8.20 0.93 -24.05
CA GLN A 72 -7.75 0.07 -22.95
C GLN A 72 -8.72 0.12 -21.77
N ALA A 73 -9.21 1.32 -21.40
CA ALA A 73 -10.19 1.49 -20.34
C ALA A 73 -11.53 0.79 -20.68
N SER A 74 -12.00 0.92 -21.93
CA SER A 74 -13.21 0.23 -22.42
C SER A 74 -13.05 -1.28 -22.42
N MET A 75 -11.86 -1.78 -22.77
CA MET A 75 -11.54 -3.21 -22.77
C MET A 75 -11.48 -3.76 -21.35
N LEU A 76 -10.82 -3.05 -20.42
CA LEU A 76 -10.75 -3.40 -19.00
C LEU A 76 -12.15 -3.50 -18.38
N GLN A 77 -13.00 -2.48 -18.61
CA GLN A 77 -14.38 -2.43 -18.09
C GLN A 77 -15.32 -3.50 -18.68
N ALA A 78 -14.96 -4.12 -19.81
CA ALA A 78 -15.75 -5.18 -20.44
C ALA A 78 -15.37 -6.61 -19.99
N ASN A 79 -14.28 -6.78 -19.23
CA ASN A 79 -13.68 -8.09 -18.92
C ASN A 79 -13.50 -8.32 -17.40
N ALA A 80 -12.87 -9.43 -17.01
CA ALA A 80 -12.77 -9.86 -15.61
C ALA A 80 -12.08 -8.86 -14.66
N HIS A 81 -11.28 -7.93 -15.18
CA HIS A 81 -10.60 -6.88 -14.42
C HIS A 81 -11.38 -5.56 -14.31
N ALA A 82 -12.66 -5.51 -14.72
CA ALA A 82 -13.52 -4.32 -14.70
C ALA A 82 -13.76 -3.66 -13.33
N GLN A 83 -13.19 -4.19 -12.25
CA GLN A 83 -13.25 -3.64 -10.88
C GLN A 83 -11.87 -3.23 -10.33
N LEU A 84 -10.82 -3.27 -11.17
CA LEU A 84 -9.49 -2.76 -10.86
C LEU A 84 -9.32 -1.38 -11.50
N ASP A 85 -8.81 -0.41 -10.74
CA ASP A 85 -8.34 0.84 -11.34
C ASP A 85 -7.03 0.61 -12.11
N CYS A 86 -6.81 1.33 -13.21
CA CYS A 86 -5.57 1.25 -13.99
C CYS A 86 -4.31 1.37 -13.11
N GLU A 87 -4.33 2.28 -12.14
CA GLU A 87 -3.20 2.57 -11.26
C GLU A 87 -2.89 1.42 -10.27
N SER A 88 -3.76 0.42 -10.15
CA SER A 88 -3.50 -0.83 -9.40
C SER A 88 -2.40 -1.67 -10.04
N CYS A 89 -2.34 -1.67 -11.38
CA CYS A 89 -1.40 -2.47 -12.18
C CYS A 89 -0.33 -1.61 -12.88
N HIS A 90 -0.63 -0.34 -13.16
CA HIS A 90 0.31 0.60 -13.77
C HIS A 90 1.03 1.51 -12.75
N GLY A 91 0.55 1.57 -11.51
CA GLY A 91 1.03 2.49 -10.47
C GLY A 91 0.51 3.93 -10.64
N SER A 92 0.86 4.79 -9.69
CA SER A 92 0.33 6.17 -9.59
C SER A 92 0.67 7.06 -10.79
N PHE A 93 -0.31 7.82 -11.28
CA PHE A 93 -0.23 8.75 -12.41
C PHE A 93 0.94 9.73 -12.30
N LYS A 94 1.38 10.09 -11.08
CA LYS A 94 2.58 10.90 -10.80
C LYS A 94 3.83 10.52 -11.62
N ALA A 95 3.96 9.28 -12.08
CA ALA A 95 5.01 8.83 -13.01
C ALA A 95 5.00 9.58 -14.37
N HIS A 96 3.82 9.91 -14.92
CA HIS A 96 3.66 10.59 -16.20
C HIS A 96 4.19 12.04 -16.18
N ASN A 97 4.17 12.70 -15.03
CA ASN A 97 4.53 14.12 -14.88
C ASN A 97 6.01 14.42 -15.21
N ASN A 98 6.89 13.41 -15.23
CA ASN A 98 8.28 13.54 -15.68
C ASN A 98 8.46 13.24 -17.19
N ASN A 99 7.39 13.35 -17.97
CA ASN A 99 7.35 13.20 -19.43
C ASN A 99 7.67 11.78 -19.94
N THR A 100 7.76 10.78 -19.05
CA THR A 100 7.87 9.35 -19.39
C THR A 100 6.49 8.75 -19.60
N LYS A 101 5.83 9.16 -20.69
CA LYS A 101 4.46 8.78 -21.07
C LYS A 101 4.31 7.27 -21.29
N ASP A 102 5.41 6.61 -21.64
CA ASP A 102 5.47 5.19 -21.99
C ASP A 102 5.88 4.30 -20.79
N ARG A 103 5.90 4.86 -19.56
CA ARG A 103 6.30 4.14 -18.35
C ARG A 103 5.15 3.88 -17.40
N MET A 104 4.72 2.62 -17.39
CA MET A 104 4.09 2.01 -16.24
C MET A 104 5.10 2.00 -15.07
N ALA A 105 4.68 2.42 -13.88
CA ALA A 105 5.53 2.40 -12.68
C ALA A 105 5.61 1.00 -12.03
N VAL A 106 4.59 0.19 -12.27
CA VAL A 106 4.58 -1.26 -12.07
C VAL A 106 4.47 -1.90 -13.46
N GLY A 107 5.31 -2.89 -13.76
CA GLY A 107 5.34 -3.58 -15.07
C GLY A 107 4.38 -4.77 -15.14
N ASP A 108 4.33 -5.43 -16.29
CA ASP A 108 3.62 -6.71 -16.54
C ASP A 108 4.30 -7.92 -15.85
N THR A 109 5.01 -7.70 -14.75
CA THR A 109 5.86 -8.73 -14.14
C THR A 109 5.01 -9.84 -13.51
N VAL A 110 5.54 -11.06 -13.56
CA VAL A 110 4.93 -12.22 -12.90
C VAL A 110 4.66 -11.94 -11.42
N ASP A 111 5.55 -11.23 -10.72
CA ASP A 111 5.34 -10.87 -9.31
C ASP A 111 4.16 -9.92 -9.09
N ALA A 112 3.95 -8.94 -9.98
CA ALA A 112 2.80 -8.04 -9.92
C ALA A 112 1.49 -8.81 -10.17
N CYS A 113 1.48 -9.73 -11.13
CA CYS A 113 0.37 -10.65 -11.35
C CYS A 113 0.18 -11.60 -10.16
N MET A 114 1.22 -12.16 -9.57
CA MET A 114 1.08 -13.11 -8.46
C MET A 114 0.50 -12.47 -7.19
N LEU A 115 0.44 -11.14 -7.09
CA LEU A 115 -0.47 -10.48 -6.15
C LEU A 115 -1.92 -10.98 -6.34
N CYS A 116 -2.47 -11.00 -7.57
CA CYS A 116 -3.88 -11.28 -7.93
C CYS A 116 -4.08 -12.39 -9.18
N HIS A 117 -3.29 -13.37 -8.51
CA HIS A 117 -3.30 -14.85 -8.78
C HIS A 117 -2.44 -15.85 -7.98
N ALA A 118 -1.66 -15.50 -6.95
CA ALA A 118 -1.11 -16.55 -6.06
C ALA A 118 -2.24 -17.31 -5.34
N ASP A 119 -2.13 -18.66 -5.31
CA ASP A 119 -2.97 -19.53 -4.48
C ASP A 119 -2.78 -19.21 -2.99
N LEU A 120 -3.86 -18.75 -2.36
CA LEU A 120 -3.91 -18.41 -0.94
C LEU A 120 -5.22 -18.92 -0.37
N ARG A 121 -5.15 -19.79 0.65
CA ARG A 121 -6.32 -20.40 1.34
C ARG A 121 -7.34 -19.41 1.91
N ALA A 122 -7.02 -18.12 1.98
CA ALA A 122 -7.92 -17.05 2.41
C ALA A 122 -8.79 -16.48 1.26
N ARG A 123 -8.53 -16.87 0.01
CA ARG A 123 -9.27 -16.42 -1.19
C ARG A 123 -10.46 -17.33 -1.49
N PRO A 124 -11.52 -16.81 -2.13
CA PRO A 124 -12.61 -17.64 -2.65
C PRO A 124 -12.09 -18.66 -3.67
N ALA A 125 -12.54 -19.92 -3.59
CA ALA A 125 -12.14 -20.97 -4.53
C ALA A 125 -12.58 -20.71 -5.99
N GLN A 126 -13.52 -19.79 -6.19
CA GLN A 126 -14.00 -19.32 -7.51
C GLN A 126 -13.17 -18.16 -8.10
N PHE A 127 -12.16 -17.67 -7.38
CA PHE A 127 -11.25 -16.61 -7.85
C PHE A 127 -10.05 -17.26 -8.56
N PRO A 128 -9.69 -16.84 -9.79
CA PRO A 128 -8.54 -17.38 -10.52
C PRO A 128 -7.25 -17.31 -9.71
N GLN A 129 -6.61 -18.47 -9.54
CA GLN A 129 -5.40 -18.67 -8.74
C GLN A 129 -4.54 -19.77 -9.33
N ILE A 130 -3.22 -19.62 -9.19
CA ILE A 130 -2.20 -20.58 -9.60
C ILE A 130 -1.16 -20.77 -8.48
N GLU A 131 -0.63 -21.99 -8.36
CA GLU A 131 0.46 -22.30 -7.42
C GLU A 131 1.75 -21.54 -7.78
N SER A 132 2.11 -21.52 -9.06
CA SER A 132 3.19 -20.72 -9.61
C SER A 132 3.03 -20.55 -11.12
N PHE A 133 3.67 -19.50 -11.67
CA PHE A 133 3.71 -19.26 -13.11
C PHE A 133 4.30 -20.45 -13.89
N ALA A 134 5.40 -21.03 -13.41
CA ALA A 134 6.04 -22.20 -14.03
C ALA A 134 5.11 -23.43 -14.07
N ALA A 135 4.36 -23.68 -12.99
CA ALA A 135 3.38 -24.76 -12.96
C ALA A 135 2.20 -24.49 -13.93
N HIS A 136 1.73 -23.24 -14.03
CA HIS A 136 0.65 -22.86 -14.93
C HIS A 136 1.03 -23.00 -16.41
N VAL A 137 2.21 -22.51 -16.81
CA VAL A 137 2.75 -22.66 -18.18
C VAL A 137 2.87 -24.15 -18.55
N ALA A 138 3.44 -24.97 -17.67
CA ALA A 138 3.53 -26.42 -17.88
C ALA A 138 2.16 -27.12 -17.95
N GLN A 139 1.12 -26.60 -17.28
CA GLN A 139 -0.25 -27.11 -17.38
C GLN A 139 -0.93 -26.80 -18.71
N GLN A 140 -0.54 -25.72 -19.41
CA GLN A 140 -1.01 -25.44 -20.78
C GLN A 140 -0.25 -26.27 -21.84
N GLY A 141 0.87 -26.89 -21.47
CA GLY A 141 1.73 -27.67 -22.37
C GLY A 141 2.87 -26.86 -23.01
N ASP A 142 3.07 -25.61 -22.60
CA ASP A 142 4.11 -24.72 -23.10
C ASP A 142 5.45 -24.87 -22.35
N GLU A 143 6.54 -24.41 -22.97
CA GLU A 143 7.87 -24.34 -22.37
C GLU A 143 8.12 -22.94 -21.76
N LEU A 144 8.60 -22.90 -20.51
CA LEU A 144 8.90 -21.64 -19.82
C LEU A 144 10.17 -20.98 -20.37
N LEU A 145 9.99 -20.02 -21.28
CA LEU A 145 11.10 -19.30 -21.91
C LEU A 145 11.65 -18.16 -21.02
N PRO A 146 12.96 -17.83 -21.11
CA PRO A 146 13.54 -16.70 -20.40
C PRO A 146 12.87 -15.36 -20.76
N GLY A 147 12.38 -14.63 -19.77
CA GLY A 147 11.70 -13.35 -19.95
C GLY A 147 10.21 -13.43 -20.27
N MET A 148 9.62 -14.64 -20.31
CA MET A 148 8.17 -14.81 -20.44
C MET A 148 7.42 -14.24 -19.23
N THR A 149 6.31 -13.54 -19.48
CA THR A 149 5.41 -12.96 -18.47
C THR A 149 3.97 -13.46 -18.69
N CYS A 150 3.07 -13.19 -17.74
CA CYS A 150 1.64 -13.46 -17.93
C CYS A 150 1.07 -12.72 -19.18
N ALA A 151 1.57 -11.51 -19.44
CA ALA A 151 1.22 -10.71 -20.61
C ALA A 151 1.80 -11.22 -21.95
N THR A 152 2.63 -12.28 -21.92
CA THR A 152 3.07 -12.96 -23.15
C THR A 152 1.94 -13.77 -23.79
N CYS A 153 0.92 -14.19 -23.00
CA CYS A 153 -0.19 -15.03 -23.48
C CYS A 153 -1.59 -14.42 -23.23
N HIS A 154 -1.80 -13.64 -22.18
CA HIS A 154 -3.10 -13.02 -21.84
C HIS A 154 -3.00 -11.49 -21.91
N ASP A 155 -3.99 -10.78 -22.46
CA ASP A 155 -4.03 -9.32 -22.35
C ASP A 155 -4.46 -8.91 -20.92
N PRO A 156 -3.70 -8.09 -20.17
CA PRO A 156 -4.09 -7.68 -18.83
C PRO A 156 -5.43 -6.93 -18.74
N HIS A 157 -5.93 -6.34 -19.83
CA HIS A 157 -7.24 -5.68 -19.90
C HIS A 157 -8.34 -6.62 -20.41
N ALA A 158 -7.98 -7.76 -20.99
CA ALA A 158 -8.92 -8.80 -21.46
C ALA A 158 -8.36 -10.21 -21.16
N PRO A 159 -8.18 -10.57 -19.88
CA PRO A 159 -7.66 -11.88 -19.52
C PRO A 159 -8.67 -12.97 -19.88
N MET A 160 -8.15 -14.02 -20.51
CA MET A 160 -8.87 -15.25 -20.88
C MET A 160 -8.90 -16.25 -19.72
#